data_AF-A0A2N2H9I1-F1
#
_entry.id   AF-A0A2N2H9I1-F1
#
_cell.length_a   1.000
_cell.length_b   1.000
_cell.length_c   1.000
_cell.angle_alpha   90.00
_cell.angle_beta   90.00
_cell.angle_gamma   90.00
#
_symmetry.space_group_name_H-M   'P 1'
#
loop_
_entity.id
_entity.type
_entity.pdbx_description
1 polymer ?
#
loop_
_entity_poly.entity_id
_entity_poly.type
_entity_poly.pdbx_seq_one_letter_code
_entity_poly.pdbx_strand_id
1 'polypeptide(L)'
;MIKREHIKQAIDAISMRNKEIGYSLDEMLGMGLINIASGQIESAGDESFHFFFEGRRVLVNRVLFFQEGTAPIEQGLLIKYGELVKRQEIQERGGSPDYPAALKEIHEAGLRMAVLHEIDYAIERIEKGQKPDNGSVKGRDQSLIDMIERIKSEDTALSIQETSLDPPFLYKGVLSGSAAFFMCFPFCMGSLMQVADLNLEFFSVRFVLNCLLRGVERNLQACVVQDRIVGLVFLSLKEQFLRRSLEIKYIATQRGKAEVAPDSSSGPPRGVGTFLVAGVWMLARNEMQNRADIVLDAEVGARGFYETIGFESRGFSGFVLGKPRPYLLQALLGMARNSPDLRQSAVVEIARIIKRHVKGLRKKPSTEKDLSERKAMIECVRECLMPDSRHEFMDAAIQGLLKYSRKIMESEDLLRYASELKANRVKNHVHTAGASHQG
;
A
#
# COMPACT_ATOMS: atom_id res chain seq x y z
N MET A 1 -3.10 21.74 -16.39
CA MET A 1 -2.57 22.95 -15.73
C MET A 1 -3.62 23.51 -14.77
N ILE A 2 -3.19 23.87 -13.56
CA ILE A 2 -4.05 24.52 -12.57
C ILE A 2 -4.22 25.99 -12.96
N LYS A 3 -5.45 26.51 -12.85
CA LYS A 3 -5.77 27.91 -13.09
C LYS A 3 -6.09 28.60 -11.76
N ARG A 4 -6.02 29.94 -11.75
CA ARG A 4 -6.31 30.75 -10.56
C ARG A 4 -7.75 30.52 -10.08
N GLU A 5 -8.68 30.29 -11.00
CA GLU A 5 -10.08 29.98 -10.69
C GLU A 5 -10.22 28.65 -9.93
N HIS A 6 -9.39 27.64 -10.23
CA HIS A 6 -9.42 26.38 -9.48
C HIS A 6 -8.95 26.56 -8.03
N ILE A 7 -7.95 27.43 -7.81
CA ILE A 7 -7.48 27.78 -6.45
C ILE A 7 -8.58 28.55 -5.71
N LYS A 8 -9.23 29.51 -6.37
CA LYS A 8 -10.35 30.26 -5.76
C LYS A 8 -11.51 29.34 -5.40
N GLN A 9 -11.90 28.43 -6.29
CA GLN A 9 -12.93 27.41 -6.00
C GLN A 9 -12.57 26.53 -4.80
N ALA A 10 -11.30 26.12 -4.67
CA ALA A 10 -10.83 25.37 -3.50
C ALA A 10 -10.94 26.20 -2.21
N ILE A 11 -10.56 27.47 -2.23
CA ILE A 11 -10.67 28.38 -1.09
C ILE A 11 -12.13 28.59 -0.69
N ASP A 12 -13.02 28.78 -1.65
CA ASP A 12 -14.45 28.95 -1.39
C ASP A 12 -15.04 27.67 -0.77
N ALA A 13 -14.64 26.49 -1.25
CA ALA A 13 -15.03 25.22 -0.65
C ALA A 13 -14.53 25.05 0.79
N ILE A 14 -13.31 25.51 1.10
CA ILE A 14 -12.78 25.56 2.46
C ILE A 14 -13.59 26.53 3.33
N SER A 15 -13.88 27.73 2.80
CA SER A 15 -14.60 28.80 3.49
C SER A 15 -16.02 28.41 3.91
N MET A 16 -16.68 27.56 3.13
CA MET A 16 -17.99 27.01 3.49
C MET A 16 -18.00 26.26 4.83
N ARG A 17 -16.86 25.67 5.22
CA ARG A 17 -16.71 24.88 6.45
C ARG A 17 -15.96 25.65 7.53
N ASN A 18 -14.87 26.34 7.16
CA ASN A 18 -14.10 27.18 8.07
C ASN A 18 -13.88 28.56 7.42
N LYS A 19 -14.72 29.52 7.83
CA LYS A 19 -14.71 30.89 7.29
C LYS A 19 -13.41 31.62 7.55
N GLU A 20 -12.78 31.39 8.71
CA GLU A 20 -11.54 32.05 9.11
C GLU A 20 -10.38 31.60 8.21
N ILE A 21 -10.20 30.28 8.04
CA ILE A 21 -9.18 29.75 7.13
C ILE A 21 -9.45 30.22 5.69
N GLY A 22 -10.72 30.16 5.26
CA GLY A 22 -11.11 30.61 3.93
C GLY A 22 -10.79 32.09 3.68
N TYR A 23 -11.05 32.96 4.66
CA TYR A 23 -10.72 34.39 4.59
C TYR A 23 -9.20 34.61 4.47
N SER A 24 -8.41 34.00 5.34
CA SER A 24 -6.95 34.12 5.31
C SER A 24 -6.35 33.63 3.98
N LEU A 25 -6.82 32.49 3.48
CA LEU A 25 -6.37 31.98 2.18
C LEU A 25 -6.75 32.89 1.01
N ASP A 26 -7.91 33.54 1.06
CA ASP A 26 -8.36 34.48 0.03
C ASP A 26 -7.52 35.76 0.03
N GLU A 27 -7.18 36.30 1.21
CA GLU A 27 -6.24 37.42 1.35
C GLU A 27 -4.87 37.05 0.80
N MET A 28 -4.34 35.87 1.15
CA MET A 28 -3.06 35.37 0.64
C MET A 28 -3.07 35.21 -0.89
N LEU A 29 -4.19 34.75 -1.47
CA LEU A 29 -4.37 34.69 -2.92
C LEU A 29 -4.38 36.10 -3.54
N GLY A 30 -5.08 37.06 -2.90
CA GLY A 30 -5.14 38.47 -3.33
C GLY A 30 -3.78 39.18 -3.28
N MET A 31 -2.97 38.89 -2.26
CA MET A 31 -1.61 39.42 -2.09
C MET A 31 -0.57 38.75 -2.99
N GLY A 32 -0.94 37.68 -3.71
CA GLY A 32 -0.01 36.92 -4.54
C GLY A 32 0.97 36.04 -3.74
N LEU A 33 0.64 35.67 -2.50
CA LEU A 33 1.37 34.66 -1.74
C LEU A 33 1.00 33.25 -2.20
N ILE A 34 -0.21 33.07 -2.74
CA ILE A 34 -0.66 31.85 -3.41
C ILE A 34 -0.80 32.16 -4.90
N ASN A 35 -0.09 31.44 -5.77
CA ASN A 35 -0.07 31.71 -7.21
C ASN A 35 -0.02 30.43 -8.06
N ILE A 36 -0.37 30.57 -9.35
CA ILE A 36 -0.23 29.49 -10.34
C ILE A 36 1.19 29.43 -10.91
N ALA A 37 1.55 28.28 -11.49
CA ALA A 37 2.77 28.15 -12.27
C ALA A 37 2.72 29.05 -13.51
N SER A 38 3.71 29.93 -13.66
CA SER A 38 3.81 30.88 -14.76
C SER A 38 4.35 30.21 -16.03
N GLY A 39 3.48 29.49 -16.77
CA GLY A 39 3.62 29.20 -18.22
C GLY A 39 4.92 28.59 -18.77
N GLN A 40 5.94 28.30 -17.96
CA GLN A 40 7.18 27.69 -18.41
C GLN A 40 6.91 26.21 -18.68
N ILE A 41 7.29 25.81 -19.89
CA ILE A 41 7.12 24.50 -20.49
C ILE A 41 7.50 23.43 -19.45
N GLU A 42 6.49 22.69 -18.99
CA GLU A 42 6.68 21.47 -18.22
C GLU A 42 7.69 20.61 -19.00
N SER A 43 8.84 20.31 -18.40
CA SER A 43 9.74 19.32 -18.98
C SER A 43 8.93 18.03 -19.13
N ALA A 44 8.99 17.43 -20.32
CA ALA A 44 8.27 16.21 -20.63
C ALA A 44 8.70 15.11 -19.64
N GLY A 45 7.93 14.95 -18.55
CA GLY A 45 8.30 14.10 -17.42
C GLY A 45 7.69 14.50 -16.07
N ASP A 46 7.20 15.72 -15.90
CA ASP A 46 6.56 16.14 -14.64
C ASP A 46 5.08 15.68 -14.60
N GLU A 47 4.82 14.53 -13.97
CA GLU A 47 3.50 13.88 -13.97
C GLU A 47 2.44 14.60 -13.10
N SER A 48 2.85 15.57 -12.28
CA SER A 48 1.96 16.25 -11.32
C SER A 48 1.73 17.73 -11.67
N PHE A 49 0.47 18.17 -11.55
CA PHE A 49 0.18 19.61 -11.56
C PHE A 49 0.75 20.26 -10.30
N HIS A 50 0.91 21.59 -10.30
CA HIS A 50 1.37 22.30 -9.13
C HIS A 50 0.86 23.74 -9.08
N PHE A 51 0.90 24.32 -7.88
CA PHE A 51 0.77 25.75 -7.62
C PHE A 51 1.84 26.18 -6.63
N PHE A 52 1.90 27.46 -6.29
CA PHE A 52 2.87 28.02 -5.34
C PHE A 52 2.16 28.55 -4.09
N PHE A 53 2.74 28.28 -2.93
CA PHE A 53 2.32 28.81 -1.63
C PHE A 53 3.56 29.38 -0.93
N GLU A 54 3.59 30.69 -0.66
CA GLU A 54 4.77 31.42 -0.16
C GLU A 54 6.04 31.14 -1.01
N GLY A 55 5.87 31.10 -2.34
CA GLY A 55 6.96 30.79 -3.28
C GLY A 55 7.42 29.33 -3.29
N ARG A 56 6.82 28.45 -2.46
CA ARG A 56 7.11 27.01 -2.45
C ARG A 56 6.17 26.25 -3.37
N ARG A 57 6.73 25.33 -4.15
CA ARG A 57 5.97 24.45 -5.04
C ARG A 57 5.11 23.48 -4.23
N VAL A 58 3.82 23.42 -4.55
CA VAL A 58 2.85 22.48 -3.97
C VAL A 58 2.36 21.56 -5.09
N LEU A 59 2.68 20.28 -4.99
CA LEU A 59 2.29 19.28 -5.98
C LEU A 59 0.81 18.90 -5.79
N VAL A 60 0.13 18.70 -6.91
CA VAL A 60 -1.27 18.28 -7.01
C VAL A 60 -1.30 17.08 -7.94
N ASN A 61 -1.72 15.94 -7.39
CA ASN A 61 -1.80 14.71 -8.16
C ASN A 61 -2.82 14.88 -9.29
N ARG A 62 -2.37 14.69 -10.53
CA ARG A 62 -3.17 14.88 -11.75
C ARG A 62 -4.37 13.95 -11.78
N VAL A 63 -4.20 12.68 -11.40
CA VAL A 63 -5.26 11.68 -11.38
C VAL A 63 -6.34 12.09 -10.38
N LEU A 64 -5.96 12.47 -9.17
CA LEU A 64 -6.91 12.94 -8.15
C LEU A 64 -7.63 14.21 -8.61
N PHE A 65 -6.93 15.14 -9.27
CA PHE A 65 -7.56 16.36 -9.78
C PHE A 65 -8.65 16.05 -10.83
N PHE A 66 -8.41 15.10 -11.72
CA PHE A 66 -9.42 14.69 -12.70
C PHE A 66 -10.59 13.91 -12.08
N GLN A 67 -10.35 13.17 -10.99
CA GLN A 67 -11.38 12.36 -10.33
C GLN A 67 -12.23 13.15 -9.33
N GLU A 68 -11.62 14.08 -8.59
CA GLU A 68 -12.21 14.76 -7.44
C GLU A 68 -12.29 16.29 -7.60
N GLY A 69 -11.83 16.84 -8.74
CA GLY A 69 -11.85 18.28 -9.00
C GLY A 69 -10.84 19.04 -8.14
N THR A 70 -11.31 20.02 -7.36
CA THR A 70 -10.46 20.90 -6.54
C THR A 70 -9.98 20.28 -5.22
N ALA A 71 -10.49 19.10 -4.84
CA ALA A 71 -10.14 18.44 -3.58
C ALA A 71 -8.63 18.33 -3.29
N PRO A 72 -7.77 17.89 -4.23
CA PRO A 72 -6.33 17.85 -3.97
C PRO A 72 -5.68 19.24 -3.87
N ILE A 73 -6.31 20.30 -4.40
CA ILE A 73 -5.88 21.69 -4.18
C ILE A 73 -6.28 22.13 -2.76
N GLU A 74 -7.50 21.81 -2.31
CA GLU A 74 -7.97 22.05 -0.93
C GLU A 74 -6.98 21.42 0.08
N GLN A 75 -6.63 20.15 -0.11
CA GLN A 75 -5.65 19.45 0.72
C GLN A 75 -4.29 20.16 0.74
N GLY A 76 -3.76 20.53 -0.43
CA GLY A 76 -2.48 21.23 -0.52
C GLY A 76 -2.48 22.59 0.19
N LEU A 77 -3.57 23.36 0.05
CA LEU A 77 -3.75 24.65 0.73
C LEU A 77 -3.82 24.48 2.26
N LEU A 78 -4.61 23.52 2.75
CA LEU A 78 -4.77 23.26 4.17
C LEU A 78 -3.48 22.78 4.82
N ILE A 79 -2.71 21.90 4.14
CA ILE A 79 -1.40 21.47 4.63
C ILE A 79 -0.48 22.69 4.79
N LYS A 80 -0.36 23.53 3.75
CA LYS A 80 0.55 24.68 3.79
C LYS A 80 0.11 25.76 4.75
N TYR A 81 -1.19 25.98 4.90
CA TYR A 81 -1.73 26.90 5.89
C TYR A 81 -1.48 26.39 7.33
N GLY A 82 -1.71 25.11 7.60
CA GLY A 82 -1.40 24.53 8.92
C GLY A 82 0.10 24.57 9.24
N GLU A 83 0.96 24.33 8.25
CA GLU A 83 2.41 24.51 8.38
C GLU A 83 2.76 25.98 8.71
N LEU A 84 2.12 26.95 8.05
CA LEU A 84 2.32 28.38 8.28
C LEU A 84 1.95 28.79 9.72
N VAL A 85 0.75 28.42 10.17
CA VAL A 85 0.26 28.71 11.52
C VAL A 85 1.19 28.10 12.56
N LYS A 86 1.59 26.84 12.37
CA LYS A 86 2.48 26.17 13.32
C LYS A 86 3.87 26.79 13.37
N ARG A 87 4.38 27.22 12.21
CA ARG A 87 5.66 27.94 12.11
C ARG A 87 5.63 29.27 12.87
N GLN A 88 4.52 30.01 12.80
CA GLN A 88 4.32 31.24 13.58
C GLN A 88 4.24 30.95 15.08
N GLU A 89 3.48 29.92 15.49
CA GLU A 89 3.38 29.51 16.90
C GLU A 89 4.75 29.17 17.51
N ILE A 90 5.60 28.43 16.79
CA ILE A 90 6.95 28.09 17.26
C ILE A 90 7.84 29.33 17.37
N GLN A 91 7.70 30.29 16.45
CA GLN A 91 8.43 31.56 16.49
C GLN A 91 8.00 32.42 17.70
N GLU A 92 6.70 32.49 17.98
CA GLU A 92 6.12 33.25 19.09
C GLU A 92 6.47 32.65 20.46
N ARG A 93 6.53 31.33 20.58
CA ARG A 93 6.90 30.63 21.83
C ARG A 93 8.30 30.98 22.35
N GLY A 94 9.19 31.44 21.47
CA GLY A 94 10.56 31.85 21.81
C GLY A 94 11.46 30.67 22.17
N GLY A 95 12.61 30.57 21.52
CA GLY A 95 13.60 29.50 21.76
C GLY A 95 14.42 29.20 20.52
N SER A 96 15.54 28.49 20.66
CA SER A 96 16.25 27.90 19.53
C SER A 96 15.63 26.52 19.26
N PRO A 97 14.74 26.36 18.26
CA PRO A 97 14.14 25.06 17.99
C PRO A 97 15.22 24.07 17.55
N ASP A 98 15.05 22.81 17.96
CA ASP A 98 15.73 21.71 17.30
C ASP A 98 15.17 21.60 15.88
N TYR A 99 15.97 21.98 14.88
CA TYR A 99 15.51 22.20 13.51
C TYR A 99 14.79 20.98 12.90
N PRO A 100 15.29 19.73 13.01
CA PRO A 100 14.60 18.55 12.48
C PRO A 100 13.27 18.28 13.20
N ALA A 101 13.25 18.36 14.53
CA ALA A 101 12.03 18.13 15.32
C ALA A 101 10.96 19.17 15.01
N ALA A 102 11.34 20.44 14.90
CA ALA A 102 10.42 21.53 14.55
C ALA A 102 9.88 21.41 13.12
N LEU A 103 10.71 21.00 12.14
CA LEU A 103 10.23 20.76 10.77
C LEU A 103 9.21 19.63 10.72
N LYS A 104 9.44 18.55 11.47
CA LYS A 104 8.49 17.43 11.59
C LYS A 104 7.18 17.90 12.24
N GLU A 105 7.25 18.60 13.36
CA GLU A 105 6.07 19.13 14.06
C GLU A 105 5.25 20.08 13.17
N ILE A 106 5.91 20.97 12.44
CA ILE A 106 5.28 21.89 11.47
C ILE A 106 4.54 21.11 10.38
N HIS A 107 5.20 20.11 9.80
CA HIS A 107 4.60 19.30 8.73
C HIS A 107 3.42 18.46 9.23
N GLU A 108 3.55 17.83 10.40
CA GLU A 108 2.49 17.07 11.06
C GLU A 108 1.27 17.95 11.36
N ALA A 109 1.48 19.20 11.82
CA ALA A 109 0.38 20.13 12.03
C ALA A 109 -0.37 20.47 10.73
N GLY A 110 0.35 20.64 9.61
CA GLY A 110 -0.25 20.81 8.28
C GLY A 110 -1.09 19.60 7.86
N LEU A 111 -0.52 18.40 7.93
CA LEU A 111 -1.23 17.16 7.61
C LEU A 111 -2.47 16.97 8.48
N ARG A 112 -2.34 17.21 9.79
CA ARG A 112 -3.46 17.09 10.74
C ARG A 112 -4.57 18.06 10.38
N MET A 113 -4.27 19.32 10.04
CA MET A 113 -5.28 20.30 9.63
C MET A 113 -6.07 19.85 8.40
N ALA A 114 -5.39 19.32 7.38
CA ALA A 114 -6.06 18.82 6.19
C ALA A 114 -6.95 17.60 6.50
N VAL A 115 -6.48 16.68 7.34
CA VAL A 115 -7.28 15.50 7.75
C VAL A 115 -8.49 15.90 8.58
N LEU A 116 -8.35 16.84 9.53
CA LEU A 116 -9.46 17.35 10.32
C LEU A 116 -10.55 17.98 9.43
N HIS A 117 -10.14 18.76 8.43
CA HIS A 117 -11.08 19.34 7.47
C HIS A 117 -11.88 18.27 6.69
N GLU A 118 -11.22 17.19 6.25
CA GLU A 118 -11.89 16.09 5.54
C GLU A 118 -12.77 15.25 6.47
N ILE A 119 -12.39 15.10 7.74
CA ILE A 119 -13.22 14.47 8.78
C ILE A 119 -14.50 15.29 9.00
N ASP A 120 -14.37 16.59 9.20
CA ASP A 120 -15.53 17.49 9.39
C ASP A 120 -16.45 17.45 8.16
N TYR A 121 -15.86 17.46 6.95
CA TYR A 121 -16.61 17.28 5.72
C TYR A 121 -17.34 15.93 5.64
N ALA A 122 -16.72 14.84 6.10
CA ALA A 122 -17.34 13.52 6.14
C ALA A 122 -18.54 13.48 7.11
N ILE A 123 -18.39 14.07 8.31
CA ILE A 123 -19.46 14.15 9.33
C ILE A 123 -20.64 14.96 8.78
N GLU A 124 -20.39 16.16 8.24
CA GLU A 124 -21.41 17.04 7.68
C GLU A 124 -22.23 16.34 6.58
N ARG A 125 -21.59 15.46 5.79
CA ARG A 125 -22.26 14.67 4.76
C ARG A 125 -23.16 13.56 5.31
N ILE A 126 -22.78 12.94 6.42
CA ILE A 126 -23.64 11.97 7.11
C ILE A 126 -24.88 12.71 7.62
N GLU A 127 -24.69 13.83 8.32
CA GLU A 127 -25.76 14.64 8.91
C GLU A 127 -26.75 15.14 7.85
N LYS A 128 -26.25 15.71 6.74
CA LYS A 128 -27.09 16.15 5.61
C LYS A 128 -27.80 15.00 4.89
N GLY A 129 -27.27 13.78 4.98
CA GLY A 129 -27.83 12.57 4.38
C GLY A 129 -28.96 11.93 5.20
N GLN A 130 -29.13 12.32 6.47
CA GLN A 130 -30.17 11.76 7.34
C GLN A 130 -31.57 12.17 6.86
N LYS A 131 -32.32 11.20 6.31
CA LYS A 131 -33.77 11.37 6.10
C LYS A 131 -34.52 11.16 7.43
N PRO A 132 -35.58 11.93 7.72
CA PRO A 132 -36.21 11.95 9.04
C PRO A 132 -36.79 10.61 9.55
N ASP A 133 -37.06 9.61 8.71
CA ASP A 133 -38.05 8.55 9.03
C ASP A 133 -37.59 7.07 9.06
N ASN A 134 -36.31 6.72 8.98
CA ASN A 134 -35.89 5.30 9.09
C ASN A 134 -35.04 5.01 10.34
N GLY A 135 -35.68 4.49 11.39
CA GLY A 135 -35.05 4.21 12.70
C GLY A 135 -33.85 3.25 12.70
N SER A 136 -33.69 2.39 11.68
CA SER A 136 -32.52 1.51 11.55
C SER A 136 -31.29 2.19 10.94
N VAL A 137 -31.49 3.25 10.15
CA VAL A 137 -30.41 4.00 9.49
C VAL A 137 -29.75 4.97 10.49
N LYS A 138 -30.54 5.57 11.40
CA LYS A 138 -30.04 6.49 12.43
C LYS A 138 -28.99 5.88 13.35
N GLY A 139 -29.14 4.60 13.75
CA GLY A 139 -28.19 3.94 14.66
C GLY A 139 -26.82 3.67 14.02
N ARG A 140 -26.79 3.33 12.72
CA ARG A 140 -25.54 3.14 11.97
C ARG A 140 -24.82 4.47 11.76
N ASP A 141 -25.57 5.50 11.35
CA ASP A 141 -25.01 6.83 11.08
C ASP A 141 -24.40 7.44 12.35
N GLN A 142 -25.07 7.30 13.50
CA GLN A 142 -24.53 7.75 14.78
C GLN A 142 -23.26 6.99 15.16
N SER A 143 -23.26 5.66 15.08
CA SER A 143 -22.07 4.85 15.37
C SER A 143 -20.88 5.21 14.47
N LEU A 144 -21.15 5.62 13.23
CA LEU A 144 -20.14 6.04 12.28
C LEU A 144 -19.57 7.41 12.64
N ILE A 145 -20.44 8.37 13.01
CA ILE A 145 -20.03 9.68 13.52
C ILE A 145 -19.17 9.50 14.77
N ASP A 146 -19.61 8.69 15.74
CA ASP A 146 -18.87 8.42 16.98
C ASP A 146 -17.48 7.82 16.69
N MET A 147 -17.38 6.91 15.70
CA MET A 147 -16.11 6.34 15.27
C MET A 147 -15.18 7.40 14.65
N ILE A 148 -15.71 8.26 13.78
CA ILE A 148 -14.93 9.32 13.12
C ILE A 148 -14.49 10.40 14.12
N GLU A 149 -15.36 10.78 15.05
CA GLU A 149 -15.02 11.72 16.13
C GLU A 149 -13.96 11.14 17.07
N ARG A 150 -14.00 9.83 17.34
CA ARG A 150 -12.91 9.17 18.08
C ARG A 150 -11.58 9.33 17.34
N ILE A 151 -11.54 9.07 16.04
CA ILE A 151 -10.34 9.26 15.21
C ILE A 151 -9.84 10.70 15.28
N LYS A 152 -10.74 11.69 15.28
CA LYS A 152 -10.41 13.11 15.40
C LYS A 152 -9.64 13.44 16.68
N SER A 153 -9.98 12.76 17.78
CA SER A 153 -9.37 12.94 19.10
C SER A 153 -8.06 12.17 19.30
N GLU A 154 -7.69 11.29 18.38
CA GLU A 154 -6.45 10.51 18.49
C GLU A 154 -5.21 11.39 18.25
N ASP A 155 -4.16 11.11 19.02
CA ASP A 155 -2.85 11.75 18.91
C ASP A 155 -1.71 10.73 18.73
N THR A 156 -2.07 9.44 18.63
CA THR A 156 -1.10 8.36 18.48
C THR A 156 -0.77 8.11 17.02
N ALA A 157 0.52 7.91 16.75
CA ALA A 157 0.99 7.41 15.47
C ALA A 157 0.47 5.98 15.21
N LEU A 158 0.42 5.58 13.94
CA LEU A 158 0.19 4.20 13.56
C LEU A 158 1.27 3.32 14.21
N SER A 159 0.86 2.20 14.81
CA SER A 159 1.78 1.21 15.36
C SER A 159 1.21 -0.19 15.17
N ILE A 160 1.99 -1.07 14.57
CA ILE A 160 1.64 -2.47 14.37
C ILE A 160 2.17 -3.30 15.55
N GLN A 161 1.24 -3.78 16.38
CA GLN A 161 1.56 -4.71 17.44
C GLN A 161 1.52 -6.14 16.90
N GLU A 162 2.69 -6.70 16.58
CA GLU A 162 2.78 -8.05 16.00
C GLU A 162 2.41 -9.18 16.97
N THR A 163 2.64 -8.97 18.26
CA THR A 163 2.48 -10.00 19.29
C THR A 163 1.10 -9.98 19.96
N SER A 164 0.12 -9.26 19.40
CA SER A 164 -1.25 -9.28 19.92
C SER A 164 -1.92 -10.62 19.63
N LEU A 165 -2.88 -11.00 20.47
CA LEU A 165 -3.70 -12.21 20.27
C LEU A 165 -4.49 -12.17 18.96
N ASP A 166 -4.87 -10.97 18.51
CA ASP A 166 -5.48 -10.70 17.23
C ASP A 166 -4.62 -9.65 16.50
N PRO A 167 -3.66 -10.05 15.66
CA PRO A 167 -2.80 -9.12 14.95
C PRO A 167 -3.64 -8.29 13.96
N PRO A 168 -3.38 -6.99 13.83
CA PRO A 168 -4.18 -6.12 12.97
C PRO A 168 -3.96 -6.40 11.46
N PHE A 169 -3.09 -7.35 11.10
CA PHE A 169 -2.74 -7.69 9.73
C PHE A 169 -3.25 -9.06 9.30
N LEU A 170 -3.46 -9.21 8.00
CA LEU A 170 -3.94 -10.45 7.38
C LEU A 170 -2.79 -11.35 6.96
N TYR A 171 -1.74 -10.78 6.35
CA TYR A 171 -0.55 -11.52 5.94
C TYR A 171 0.72 -10.72 6.25
N LYS A 172 1.77 -11.42 6.68
CA LYS A 172 3.09 -10.86 6.96
C LYS A 172 4.12 -11.44 5.98
N GLY A 173 4.98 -10.60 5.42
CA GLY A 173 6.13 -11.03 4.62
C GLY A 173 7.32 -10.11 4.84
N VAL A 174 8.22 -10.07 3.85
CA VAL A 174 9.46 -9.27 3.92
C VAL A 174 9.61 -8.43 2.65
N LEU A 175 9.91 -7.16 2.81
CA LEU A 175 10.25 -6.23 1.73
C LEU A 175 11.57 -5.53 2.05
N SER A 176 12.55 -5.65 1.15
CA SER A 176 13.88 -5.03 1.31
C SER A 176 14.55 -5.31 2.66
N GLY A 177 14.31 -6.50 3.24
CA GLY A 177 14.86 -6.93 4.53
C GLY A 177 14.00 -6.58 5.76
N SER A 178 12.97 -5.75 5.62
CA SER A 178 12.06 -5.36 6.69
C SER A 178 10.76 -6.16 6.67
N ALA A 179 10.16 -6.38 7.83
CA ALA A 179 8.82 -6.95 7.92
C ALA A 179 7.81 -6.05 7.19
N ALA A 180 6.96 -6.68 6.38
CA ALA A 180 5.91 -6.02 5.62
C ALA A 180 4.57 -6.66 5.94
N PHE A 181 3.54 -5.85 6.11
CA PHE A 181 2.21 -6.28 6.52
C PHE A 181 1.20 -5.92 5.44
N PHE A 182 0.37 -6.90 5.09
CA PHE A 182 -0.82 -6.69 4.28
C PHE A 182 -2.03 -6.73 5.20
N MET A 183 -2.76 -5.61 5.29
CA MET A 183 -3.84 -5.43 6.25
C MET A 183 -4.98 -4.58 5.67
N CYS A 184 -6.17 -4.66 6.27
CA CYS A 184 -7.20 -3.64 6.03
C CYS A 184 -6.66 -2.27 6.44
N PHE A 185 -7.08 -1.20 5.76
CA PHE A 185 -6.62 0.14 6.08
C PHE A 185 -6.90 0.48 7.56
N PRO A 186 -5.88 0.85 8.34
CA PRO A 186 -6.07 1.22 9.74
C PRO A 186 -6.68 2.63 9.85
N PHE A 187 -7.98 2.70 10.12
CA PHE A 187 -8.70 3.98 10.31
C PHE A 187 -8.34 4.61 11.66
N CYS A 188 -7.22 5.35 11.66
CA CYS A 188 -6.75 6.19 12.75
C CYS A 188 -6.14 7.49 12.19
N MET A 189 -5.95 8.50 13.06
CA MET A 189 -5.44 9.81 12.64
C MET A 189 -4.08 9.69 11.93
N GLY A 190 -3.15 8.93 12.52
CA GLY A 190 -1.82 8.73 11.94
C GLY A 190 -1.85 8.15 10.51
N SER A 191 -2.75 7.22 10.22
CA SER A 191 -2.87 6.62 8.89
C SER A 191 -3.49 7.58 7.87
N LEU A 192 -4.48 8.38 8.27
CA LEU A 192 -5.08 9.40 7.40
C LEU A 192 -4.05 10.50 7.06
N MET A 193 -3.24 10.91 8.04
CA MET A 193 -2.13 11.84 7.81
C MET A 193 -1.08 11.27 6.86
N GLN A 194 -0.75 9.98 6.98
CA GLN A 194 0.14 9.32 6.03
C GLN A 194 -0.44 9.29 4.60
N VAL A 195 -1.74 9.06 4.43
CA VAL A 195 -2.40 9.15 3.10
C VAL A 195 -2.26 10.56 2.52
N ALA A 196 -2.46 11.59 3.34
CA ALA A 196 -2.31 12.99 2.92
C ALA A 196 -0.87 13.31 2.45
N ASP A 197 0.15 12.75 3.10
CA ASP A 197 1.57 12.96 2.74
C ASP A 197 2.03 12.11 1.53
N LEU A 198 1.53 10.89 1.40
CA LEU A 198 1.94 9.98 0.32
C LEU A 198 1.51 10.47 -1.07
N ASN A 199 0.37 11.16 -1.15
CA ASN A 199 -0.19 11.70 -2.40
C ASN A 199 -0.28 10.65 -3.53
N LEU A 200 -0.70 9.43 -3.16
CA LEU A 200 -0.79 8.30 -4.08
C LEU A 200 -1.84 8.56 -5.17
N GLU A 201 -1.59 8.04 -6.38
CA GLU A 201 -2.58 7.99 -7.44
C GLU A 201 -3.85 7.30 -6.92
N PHE A 202 -5.04 7.86 -7.20
CA PHE A 202 -6.36 7.34 -6.80
C PHE A 202 -6.74 7.44 -5.32
N PHE A 203 -5.79 7.60 -4.39
CA PHE A 203 -6.07 7.56 -2.94
C PHE A 203 -5.86 8.94 -2.27
N SER A 204 -6.94 9.69 -2.11
CA SER A 204 -7.01 10.87 -1.25
C SER A 204 -7.57 10.54 0.14
N VAL A 205 -7.40 11.43 1.12
CA VAL A 205 -8.06 11.29 2.43
C VAL A 205 -9.59 11.21 2.25
N ARG A 206 -10.13 12.02 1.35
CA ARG A 206 -11.55 12.01 0.97
C ARG A 206 -11.99 10.66 0.42
N PHE A 207 -11.21 10.03 -0.45
CA PHE A 207 -11.48 8.69 -0.96
C PHE A 207 -11.53 7.66 0.17
N VAL A 208 -10.52 7.67 1.06
CA VAL A 208 -10.42 6.73 2.19
C VAL A 208 -11.61 6.87 3.14
N LEU A 209 -11.96 8.10 3.53
CA LEU A 209 -13.14 8.35 4.36
C LEU A 209 -14.42 7.92 3.64
N ASN A 210 -14.55 8.16 2.33
CA ASN A 210 -15.70 7.69 1.56
C ASN A 210 -15.84 6.15 1.55
N CYS A 211 -14.74 5.38 1.63
CA CYS A 211 -14.82 3.93 1.81
C CYS A 211 -15.54 3.57 3.12
N LEU A 212 -15.20 4.25 4.21
CA LEU A 212 -15.85 4.09 5.51
C LEU A 212 -17.33 4.51 5.46
N LEU A 213 -17.63 5.67 4.88
CA LEU A 213 -19.01 6.17 4.72
C LEU A 213 -19.91 5.20 3.95
N ARG A 214 -19.35 4.51 2.94
CA ARG A 214 -20.09 3.55 2.10
C ARG A 214 -20.14 2.14 2.69
N GLY A 215 -19.47 1.86 3.80
CA GLY A 215 -19.36 0.52 4.36
C GLY A 215 -18.57 -0.46 3.50
N VAL A 216 -17.56 0.05 2.78
CA VAL A 216 -16.64 -0.74 1.95
C VAL A 216 -15.21 -0.61 2.43
N GLU A 217 -15.01 -0.28 3.71
CA GLU A 217 -13.71 -0.13 4.36
C GLU A 217 -12.88 -1.42 4.28
N ARG A 218 -13.53 -2.58 4.32
CA ARG A 218 -12.89 -3.89 4.12
C ARG A 218 -12.38 -4.14 2.70
N ASN A 219 -12.67 -3.25 1.76
CA ASN A 219 -12.14 -3.31 0.41
C ASN A 219 -10.89 -2.45 0.20
N LEU A 220 -10.48 -1.67 1.21
CA LEU A 220 -9.26 -0.87 1.17
C LEU A 220 -8.17 -1.55 2.02
N GLN A 221 -7.05 -1.87 1.38
CA GLN A 221 -5.94 -2.59 1.98
C GLN A 221 -4.66 -1.79 1.86
N ALA A 222 -3.80 -1.92 2.87
CA ALA A 222 -2.53 -1.25 2.96
C ALA A 222 -1.38 -2.26 3.00
N CYS A 223 -0.27 -1.85 2.38
CA CYS A 223 1.05 -2.40 2.66
C CYS A 223 1.75 -1.48 3.66
N VAL A 224 2.07 -2.01 4.84
CA VAL A 224 2.75 -1.27 5.90
C VAL A 224 4.13 -1.87 6.16
N VAL A 225 5.16 -1.04 6.25
CA VAL A 225 6.53 -1.40 6.59
C VAL A 225 7.03 -0.42 7.64
N GLN A 226 7.51 -0.90 8.79
CA GLN A 226 7.99 -0.05 9.90
C GLN A 226 6.97 1.06 10.27
N ASP A 227 5.71 0.68 10.48
CA ASP A 227 4.61 1.60 10.80
C ASP A 227 4.31 2.68 9.74
N ARG A 228 4.88 2.55 8.54
CA ARG A 228 4.62 3.43 7.39
C ARG A 228 3.84 2.71 6.30
N ILE A 229 2.74 3.30 5.87
CA ILE A 229 2.01 2.91 4.67
C ILE A 229 2.90 3.23 3.47
N VAL A 230 3.22 2.20 2.69
CA VAL A 230 4.06 2.32 1.48
C VAL A 230 3.28 2.02 0.20
N GLY A 231 2.03 1.59 0.31
CA GLY A 231 1.13 1.43 -0.81
C GLY A 231 -0.27 1.02 -0.39
N LEU A 232 -1.24 1.29 -1.26
CA LEU A 232 -2.65 1.00 -1.06
C LEU A 232 -3.22 0.24 -2.26
N VAL A 233 -4.23 -0.59 -1.98
CA VAL A 233 -5.02 -1.28 -2.99
C VAL A 233 -6.50 -1.22 -2.61
N PHE A 234 -7.35 -0.84 -3.57
CA PHE A 234 -8.80 -0.89 -3.43
C PHE A 234 -9.37 -2.00 -4.28
N LEU A 235 -10.21 -2.83 -3.67
CA LEU A 235 -10.78 -4.03 -4.25
C LEU A 235 -12.28 -3.87 -4.53
N SER A 236 -12.78 -4.59 -5.52
CA SER A 236 -14.21 -4.71 -5.78
C SER A 236 -14.56 -6.12 -6.17
N LEU A 237 -15.74 -6.59 -5.78
CA LEU A 237 -16.26 -7.84 -6.26
C LEU A 237 -17.07 -7.57 -7.54
N LYS A 238 -16.61 -8.09 -8.68
CA LYS A 238 -17.39 -8.13 -9.92
C LYS A 238 -18.09 -9.48 -10.02
N GLU A 239 -19.42 -9.47 -10.03
CA GLU A 239 -20.22 -10.65 -10.38
C GLU A 239 -20.68 -10.52 -11.83
N GLN A 240 -20.26 -11.47 -12.69
CA GLN A 240 -20.76 -11.58 -14.06
C GLN A 240 -21.28 -13.00 -14.26
N PHE A 241 -22.60 -13.12 -14.43
CA PHE A 241 -23.30 -14.40 -14.50
C PHE A 241 -22.95 -15.32 -13.31
N LEU A 242 -22.29 -16.44 -13.57
CA LEU A 242 -21.87 -17.45 -12.58
C LEU A 242 -20.43 -17.28 -12.09
N ARG A 243 -19.70 -16.26 -12.57
CA ARG A 243 -18.31 -16.01 -12.18
C ARG A 243 -18.23 -14.81 -11.24
N ARG A 244 -17.53 -15.02 -10.12
CA ARG A 244 -17.07 -13.96 -9.22
C ARG A 244 -15.64 -13.63 -9.59
N SER A 245 -15.32 -12.35 -9.71
CA SER A 245 -13.96 -11.87 -9.89
C SER A 245 -13.65 -10.84 -8.82
N LEU A 246 -12.46 -10.98 -8.22
CA LEU A 246 -11.89 -9.98 -7.34
C LEU A 246 -11.13 -8.99 -8.23
N GLU A 247 -11.71 -7.81 -8.40
CA GLU A 247 -11.13 -6.72 -9.18
C GLU A 247 -10.21 -5.88 -8.31
N ILE A 248 -8.96 -5.70 -8.76
CA ILE A 248 -8.09 -4.62 -8.28
C ILE A 248 -8.53 -3.35 -9.03
N LYS A 249 -9.37 -2.53 -8.37
CA LYS A 249 -9.87 -1.27 -8.93
C LYS A 249 -8.76 -0.24 -9.04
N TYR A 250 -8.05 -0.05 -7.94
CA TYR A 250 -6.95 0.90 -7.81
C TYR A 250 -5.80 0.24 -7.06
N ILE A 251 -4.58 0.48 -7.50
CA ILE A 251 -3.36 0.10 -6.81
C ILE A 251 -2.34 1.21 -7.02
N ALA A 252 -1.75 1.68 -5.93
CA ALA A 252 -0.72 2.70 -5.98
C ALA A 252 0.31 2.45 -4.88
N THR A 253 1.56 2.72 -5.20
CA THR A 253 2.69 2.54 -4.30
C THR A 253 3.47 3.83 -4.20
N GLN A 254 4.08 4.08 -3.05
CA GLN A 254 4.99 5.21 -2.89
C GLN A 254 6.11 5.08 -3.92
N ARG A 255 6.16 6.02 -4.87
CA ARG A 255 7.27 6.15 -5.81
C ARG A 255 8.41 6.84 -5.06
N GLY A 256 9.67 6.53 -5.40
CA GLY A 256 10.82 7.23 -4.82
C GLY A 256 10.66 8.72 -5.08
N LYS A 257 10.30 9.50 -4.05
CA LYS A 257 10.19 10.96 -4.15
C LYS A 257 11.57 11.46 -4.59
N ALA A 258 11.65 12.06 -5.79
CA ALA A 258 12.86 12.69 -6.30
C ALA A 258 13.25 13.94 -5.48
N GLU A 259 12.36 14.42 -4.61
CA GLU A 259 12.62 15.47 -3.64
C GLU A 259 11.81 15.19 -2.38
N VAL A 260 12.43 14.62 -1.34
CA VAL A 260 11.92 14.75 0.03
C VAL A 260 13.06 14.94 1.01
N ALA A 261 12.74 15.81 1.98
CA ALA A 261 13.28 16.07 3.31
C ALA A 261 14.31 15.09 3.91
N PRO A 262 15.15 15.57 4.85
CA PRO A 262 16.47 15.00 5.16
C PRO A 262 16.53 13.63 5.84
N ASP A 263 15.41 13.00 6.21
CA ASP A 263 15.43 11.98 7.28
C ASP A 263 15.02 10.54 6.90
N SER A 264 14.85 10.20 5.61
CA SER A 264 14.73 8.78 5.21
C SER A 264 15.90 8.38 4.31
N SER A 265 16.94 7.79 4.92
CA SER A 265 18.12 7.25 4.24
C SER A 265 17.85 6.02 3.36
N SER A 266 16.61 5.53 3.31
CA SER A 266 16.14 4.54 2.34
C SER A 266 14.89 5.06 1.62
N GLY A 267 14.94 5.08 0.29
CA GLY A 267 13.75 5.27 -0.53
C GLY A 267 12.71 4.17 -0.29
N PRO A 268 11.49 4.29 -0.85
CA PRO A 268 10.43 3.30 -0.63
C PRO A 268 10.92 1.89 -0.98
N PRO A 269 10.51 0.87 -0.21
CA PRO A 269 11.00 -0.48 -0.40
C PRO A 269 10.65 -0.99 -1.81
N ARG A 270 11.58 -1.70 -2.44
CA ARG A 270 11.31 -2.30 -3.76
C ARG A 270 10.33 -3.47 -3.60
N GLY A 271 9.43 -3.62 -4.56
CA GLY A 271 8.51 -4.76 -4.62
C GLY A 271 7.16 -4.58 -3.92
N VAL A 272 6.82 -3.37 -3.43
CA VAL A 272 5.52 -3.09 -2.77
C VAL A 272 4.34 -3.49 -3.64
N GLY A 273 4.37 -3.18 -4.94
CA GLY A 273 3.29 -3.55 -5.85
C GLY A 273 3.10 -5.06 -5.94
N THR A 274 4.19 -5.82 -6.06
CA THR A 274 4.16 -7.29 -6.07
C THR A 274 3.62 -7.84 -4.75
N PHE A 275 4.00 -7.23 -3.63
CA PHE A 275 3.52 -7.61 -2.30
C PHE A 275 2.02 -7.35 -2.12
N LEU A 276 1.52 -6.19 -2.57
CA LEU A 276 0.08 -5.90 -2.59
C LEU A 276 -0.68 -6.94 -3.42
N VAL A 277 -0.22 -7.25 -4.63
CA VAL A 277 -0.86 -8.28 -5.47
C VAL A 277 -0.78 -9.68 -4.82
N ALA A 278 0.32 -10.01 -4.14
CA ALA A 278 0.43 -11.25 -3.38
C ALA A 278 -0.60 -11.31 -2.25
N GLY A 279 -0.83 -10.21 -1.52
CA GLY A 279 -1.86 -10.12 -0.50
C GLY A 279 -3.27 -10.31 -1.07
N VAL A 280 -3.56 -9.71 -2.22
CA VAL A 280 -4.84 -9.92 -2.94
C VAL A 280 -5.00 -11.38 -3.39
N TRP A 281 -3.91 -12.02 -3.84
CA TRP A 281 -3.92 -13.45 -4.17
C TRP A 281 -4.21 -14.31 -2.95
N MET A 282 -3.56 -14.02 -1.82
CA MET A 282 -3.79 -14.72 -0.55
C MET A 282 -5.24 -14.54 -0.09
N LEU A 283 -5.81 -13.34 -0.17
CA LEU A 283 -7.24 -13.11 0.09
C LEU A 283 -8.14 -13.98 -0.80
N ALA A 284 -7.92 -13.96 -2.12
CA ALA A 284 -8.76 -14.70 -3.06
C ALA A 284 -8.69 -16.22 -2.86
N ARG A 285 -7.52 -16.74 -2.46
CA ARG A 285 -7.27 -18.19 -2.37
C ARG A 285 -7.49 -18.75 -0.98
N ASN A 286 -7.12 -18.00 0.05
CA ASN A 286 -7.29 -18.39 1.45
C ASN A 286 -8.69 -18.05 1.94
N GLU A 287 -9.11 -16.78 1.85
CA GLU A 287 -10.38 -16.33 2.44
C GLU A 287 -11.59 -16.67 1.57
N MET A 288 -11.50 -16.44 0.26
CA MET A 288 -12.63 -16.58 -0.67
C MET A 288 -12.80 -17.98 -1.29
N GLN A 289 -12.19 -19.01 -0.69
CA GLN A 289 -12.30 -20.41 -1.09
C GLN A 289 -11.97 -20.68 -2.58
N ASN A 290 -11.04 -19.91 -3.16
CA ASN A 290 -10.59 -20.09 -4.54
C ASN A 290 -11.69 -19.92 -5.61
N ARG A 291 -12.71 -19.11 -5.32
CA ARG A 291 -13.85 -18.90 -6.23
C ARG A 291 -13.74 -17.65 -7.10
N ALA A 292 -12.67 -16.88 -6.96
CA ALA A 292 -12.52 -15.59 -7.61
C ALA A 292 -11.29 -15.56 -8.54
N ASP A 293 -11.54 -15.26 -9.81
CA ASP A 293 -10.48 -14.78 -10.71
C ASP A 293 -10.02 -13.40 -10.23
N ILE A 294 -8.72 -13.09 -10.35
CA ILE A 294 -8.19 -11.78 -10.00
C ILE A 294 -8.03 -10.98 -11.29
N VAL A 295 -8.69 -9.83 -11.38
CA VAL A 295 -8.73 -9.02 -12.59
C VAL A 295 -8.38 -7.57 -12.29
N LEU A 296 -7.95 -6.84 -13.30
CA LEU A 296 -7.77 -5.40 -13.22
C LEU A 296 -7.92 -4.77 -14.60
N ASP A 297 -8.24 -3.48 -14.63
CA ASP A 297 -8.15 -2.65 -15.82
C ASP A 297 -6.89 -1.78 -15.67
N ALA A 298 -5.95 -1.90 -16.60
CA ALA A 298 -4.65 -1.22 -16.50
C ALA A 298 -4.53 -0.03 -17.44
N GLU A 299 -3.84 1.00 -16.95
CA GLU A 299 -3.23 2.01 -17.81
C GLU A 299 -2.03 1.43 -18.56
N VAL A 300 -1.72 1.97 -19.75
CA VAL A 300 -0.67 1.46 -20.64
C VAL A 300 0.70 1.43 -19.95
N GLY A 301 1.01 2.41 -19.09
CA GLY A 301 2.30 2.56 -18.42
C GLY A 301 2.64 1.44 -17.42
N ALA A 302 1.62 0.80 -16.81
CA ALA A 302 1.83 -0.25 -15.81
C ALA A 302 1.82 -1.67 -16.40
N ARG A 303 1.62 -1.81 -17.71
CA ARG A 303 1.50 -3.12 -18.39
C ARG A 303 2.69 -4.03 -18.14
N GLY A 304 3.91 -3.53 -18.27
CA GLY A 304 5.14 -4.32 -18.08
C GLY A 304 5.25 -4.90 -16.66
N PHE A 305 4.80 -4.14 -15.66
CA PHE A 305 4.73 -4.60 -14.28
C PHE A 305 3.73 -5.76 -14.12
N TYR A 306 2.50 -5.59 -14.63
CA TYR A 306 1.46 -6.62 -14.52
C TYR A 306 1.86 -7.92 -15.23
N GLU A 307 2.44 -7.84 -16.42
CA GLU A 307 2.94 -9.01 -17.16
C GLU A 307 4.06 -9.74 -16.39
N THR A 308 4.93 -9.01 -15.70
CA THR A 308 6.04 -9.57 -14.89
C THR A 308 5.53 -10.33 -13.66
N ILE A 309 4.36 -9.96 -13.14
CA ILE A 309 3.69 -10.65 -12.04
C ILE A 309 2.92 -11.89 -12.51
N GLY A 310 2.47 -11.90 -13.77
CA GLY A 310 1.74 -13.00 -14.39
C GLY A 310 0.32 -12.68 -14.82
N PHE A 311 -0.02 -11.39 -14.93
CA PHE A 311 -1.26 -10.99 -15.60
C PHE A 311 -1.16 -11.20 -17.11
N GLU A 312 -2.27 -11.62 -17.69
CA GLU A 312 -2.45 -11.84 -19.12
C GLU A 312 -3.52 -10.86 -19.62
N SER A 313 -3.26 -10.22 -20.77
CA SER A 313 -4.19 -9.27 -21.37
C SER A 313 -5.46 -9.96 -21.86
N ARG A 314 -6.61 -9.37 -21.53
CA ARG A 314 -7.96 -9.80 -21.93
C ARG A 314 -8.66 -8.61 -22.62
N GLY A 315 -8.32 -8.39 -23.88
CA GLY A 315 -8.83 -7.27 -24.68
C GLY A 315 -7.91 -6.04 -24.62
N PHE A 316 -8.49 -4.85 -24.82
CA PHE A 316 -7.69 -3.62 -24.97
C PHE A 316 -7.04 -3.12 -23.68
N SER A 317 -7.76 -3.16 -22.55
CA SER A 317 -7.29 -2.62 -21.26
C SER A 317 -7.43 -3.60 -20.07
N GLY A 318 -8.18 -4.68 -20.25
CA GLY A 318 -8.43 -5.65 -19.19
C GLY A 318 -7.29 -6.65 -19.04
N PHE A 319 -7.03 -7.05 -17.79
CA PHE A 319 -6.04 -8.06 -17.43
C PHE A 319 -6.65 -9.07 -16.45
N VAL A 320 -6.25 -10.32 -16.57
CA VAL A 320 -6.57 -11.39 -15.63
C VAL A 320 -5.29 -12.02 -15.13
N LEU A 321 -5.20 -12.27 -13.82
CA LEU A 321 -4.05 -12.96 -13.26
C LEU A 321 -4.12 -14.42 -13.71
N GLY A 322 -3.23 -14.77 -14.65
CA GLY A 322 -3.08 -16.12 -15.13
C GLY A 322 -2.24 -16.92 -14.14
N LYS A 323 -1.00 -17.22 -14.54
CA LYS A 323 -0.08 -18.02 -13.73
C LYS A 323 0.88 -17.09 -12.98
N PRO A 324 0.91 -17.12 -11.63
CA PRO A 324 1.89 -16.36 -10.86
C PRO A 324 3.31 -16.63 -11.35
N ARG A 325 4.02 -15.56 -11.71
CA ARG A 325 5.43 -15.57 -12.13
C ARG A 325 6.35 -15.65 -10.91
N PRO A 326 7.67 -15.91 -11.09
CA PRO A 326 8.59 -16.10 -9.96
C PRO A 326 8.57 -14.99 -8.91
N TYR A 327 8.52 -13.71 -9.31
CA TYR A 327 8.46 -12.60 -8.36
C TYR A 327 7.19 -12.62 -7.49
N LEU A 328 6.04 -12.95 -8.07
CA LEU A 328 4.80 -13.12 -7.30
C LEU A 328 4.90 -14.34 -6.39
N LEU A 329 5.43 -15.46 -6.88
CA LEU A 329 5.64 -16.66 -6.07
C LEU A 329 6.55 -16.39 -4.87
N GLN A 330 7.62 -15.61 -5.04
CA GLN A 330 8.52 -15.25 -3.95
C GLN A 330 7.79 -14.51 -2.82
N ALA A 331 6.96 -13.52 -3.17
CA ALA A 331 6.13 -12.81 -2.20
C ALA A 331 5.10 -13.74 -1.52
N LEU A 332 4.49 -14.65 -2.29
CA LEU A 332 3.54 -15.65 -1.76
C LEU A 332 4.21 -16.61 -0.77
N LEU A 333 5.42 -17.08 -1.05
CA LEU A 333 6.17 -17.95 -0.14
C LEU A 333 6.51 -17.23 1.16
N GLY A 334 6.96 -15.98 1.07
CA GLY A 334 7.22 -15.14 2.24
C GLY A 334 5.96 -14.92 3.10
N MET A 335 4.81 -14.68 2.47
CA MET A 335 3.53 -14.60 3.18
C MET A 335 3.13 -15.93 3.82
N ALA A 336 3.21 -17.01 3.05
CA ALA A 336 2.75 -18.32 3.50
C ALA A 336 3.59 -18.92 4.64
N ARG A 337 4.87 -18.55 4.74
CA ARG A 337 5.75 -18.90 5.86
C ARG A 337 5.30 -18.28 7.18
N ASN A 338 4.74 -17.07 7.14
CA ASN A 338 4.28 -16.35 8.33
C ASN A 338 2.76 -16.49 8.58
N SER A 339 2.10 -17.41 7.89
CA SER A 339 0.67 -17.67 8.04
C SER A 339 0.46 -19.14 8.42
N PRO A 340 0.35 -19.51 9.71
CA PRO A 340 0.17 -20.90 10.13
C PRO A 340 -1.19 -21.48 9.69
N ASP A 341 -2.22 -20.63 9.61
CA ASP A 341 -3.61 -21.05 9.38
C ASP A 341 -4.05 -21.02 7.90
N LEU A 342 -3.11 -21.23 6.97
CA LEU A 342 -3.48 -21.33 5.56
C LEU A 342 -4.39 -22.53 5.29
N ARG A 343 -5.48 -22.27 4.58
CA ARG A 343 -6.39 -23.29 4.10
C ARG A 343 -5.68 -24.22 3.12
N GLN A 344 -6.04 -25.51 3.18
CA GLN A 344 -5.44 -26.54 2.33
C GLN A 344 -5.56 -26.23 0.83
N SER A 345 -6.64 -25.55 0.40
CA SER A 345 -6.82 -25.14 -0.99
C SER A 345 -5.73 -24.19 -1.47
N ALA A 346 -5.34 -23.22 -0.65
CA ALA A 346 -4.28 -22.26 -0.96
C ALA A 346 -2.91 -22.96 -0.98
N VAL A 347 -2.63 -23.82 0.01
CA VAL A 347 -1.40 -24.62 0.09
C VAL A 347 -1.22 -25.50 -1.16
N VAL A 348 -2.27 -26.21 -1.58
CA VAL A 348 -2.25 -27.04 -2.79
C VAL A 348 -2.00 -26.22 -4.05
N GLU A 349 -2.53 -25.00 -4.13
CA GLU A 349 -2.31 -24.13 -5.28
C GLU A 349 -0.88 -23.58 -5.34
N ILE A 350 -0.32 -23.14 -4.22
CA ILE A 350 1.09 -22.73 -4.13
C ILE A 350 2.00 -23.91 -4.51
N ALA A 351 1.76 -25.10 -3.95
CA ALA A 351 2.51 -26.31 -4.31
C ALA A 351 2.42 -26.65 -5.81
N ARG A 352 1.26 -26.44 -6.43
CA ARG A 352 1.07 -26.61 -7.89
C ARG A 352 1.88 -25.57 -8.69
N ILE A 353 1.94 -24.32 -8.22
CA ILE A 353 2.75 -23.27 -8.83
C ILE A 353 4.24 -23.62 -8.74
N ILE A 354 4.72 -24.07 -7.57
CA ILE A 354 6.10 -24.54 -7.37
C ILE A 354 6.44 -25.67 -8.35
N LYS A 355 5.65 -26.75 -8.37
CA LYS A 355 5.88 -27.91 -9.27
C LYS A 355 5.98 -27.48 -10.74
N ARG A 356 5.15 -26.53 -11.16
CA ARG A 356 5.15 -26.00 -12.52
C ARG A 356 6.45 -25.26 -12.82
N HIS A 357 6.88 -24.37 -11.94
CA HIS A 357 8.08 -23.58 -12.18
C HIS A 357 9.37 -24.40 -12.06
N VAL A 358 9.45 -25.36 -11.12
CA VAL A 358 10.56 -26.31 -11.06
C VAL A 358 10.65 -27.12 -12.36
N LYS A 359 9.51 -27.57 -12.91
CA LYS A 359 9.48 -28.17 -14.26
C LYS A 359 9.95 -27.18 -15.35
N GLY A 360 9.66 -25.90 -15.20
CA GLY A 360 10.09 -24.82 -16.10
C GLY A 360 11.62 -24.65 -16.17
N LEU A 361 12.34 -24.87 -15.07
CA LEU A 361 13.81 -24.79 -14.99
C LEU A 361 14.55 -25.76 -15.93
N ARG A 362 13.85 -26.74 -16.52
CA ARG A 362 14.37 -27.63 -17.57
C ARG A 362 14.74 -26.88 -18.86
N LYS A 363 14.12 -25.73 -19.09
CA LYS A 363 14.38 -24.92 -20.29
C LYS A 363 15.67 -24.13 -20.09
N LYS A 364 16.54 -24.14 -21.09
CA LYS A 364 17.70 -23.25 -21.11
C LYS A 364 17.22 -21.82 -21.36
N PRO A 365 17.69 -20.84 -20.57
CA PRO A 365 17.35 -19.44 -20.80
C PRO A 365 17.95 -18.97 -22.14
N SER A 366 17.18 -18.19 -22.90
CA SER A 366 17.58 -17.70 -24.22
C SER A 366 17.69 -16.17 -24.30
N THR A 367 17.05 -15.48 -23.36
CA THR A 367 17.02 -14.02 -23.25
C THR A 367 17.46 -13.57 -21.86
N GLU A 368 17.83 -12.30 -21.72
CA GLU A 368 18.14 -11.70 -20.42
C GLU A 368 16.94 -11.78 -19.45
N LYS A 369 15.72 -11.60 -19.98
CA LYS A 369 14.48 -11.79 -19.22
C LYS A 369 14.35 -13.22 -18.69
N ASP A 370 14.65 -14.24 -19.50
CA ASP A 370 14.62 -15.64 -19.05
C ASP A 370 15.67 -15.91 -17.96
N LEU A 371 16.86 -15.30 -18.07
CA LEU A 371 17.91 -15.42 -17.06
C LEU A 371 17.46 -14.81 -15.73
N SER A 372 16.86 -13.62 -15.77
CA SER A 372 16.31 -12.96 -14.59
C SER A 372 15.17 -13.76 -13.95
N GLU A 373 14.22 -14.25 -14.75
CA GLU A 373 13.13 -15.13 -14.26
C GLU A 373 13.70 -16.43 -13.67
N ARG A 374 14.72 -17.03 -14.30
CA ARG A 374 15.40 -18.23 -13.77
C ARG A 374 16.03 -17.95 -12.42
N LYS A 375 16.75 -16.83 -12.26
CA LYS A 375 17.37 -16.43 -10.98
C LYS A 375 16.31 -16.27 -9.89
N ALA A 376 15.24 -15.52 -10.18
CA ALA A 376 14.13 -15.36 -9.24
C ALA A 376 13.49 -16.71 -8.86
N MET A 377 13.40 -17.64 -9.82
CA MET A 377 12.87 -18.98 -9.55
C MET A 377 13.81 -19.83 -8.69
N ILE A 378 15.13 -19.75 -8.89
CA ILE A 378 16.11 -20.43 -8.04
C ILE A 378 15.97 -19.95 -6.58
N GLU A 379 15.79 -18.65 -6.37
CA GLU A 379 15.52 -18.10 -5.03
C GLU A 379 14.21 -18.62 -4.43
N CYS A 380 13.14 -18.74 -5.24
CA CYS A 380 11.90 -19.38 -4.77
C CYS A 380 12.12 -20.84 -4.35
N VAL A 381 12.93 -21.60 -5.10
CA VAL A 381 13.25 -22.99 -4.72
C VAL A 381 14.05 -23.02 -3.42
N ARG A 382 15.05 -22.14 -3.25
CA ARG A 382 15.81 -22.04 -2.01
C ARG A 382 14.91 -21.75 -0.81
N GLU A 383 14.00 -20.78 -0.94
CA GLU A 383 13.02 -20.46 0.11
C GLU A 383 12.15 -21.68 0.45
N CYS A 384 11.72 -22.45 -0.55
CA CYS A 384 10.94 -23.69 -0.32
C CYS A 384 11.72 -24.77 0.44
N LEU A 385 13.05 -24.76 0.36
CA LEU A 385 13.95 -25.75 0.98
C LEU A 385 14.43 -25.32 2.37
N MET A 386 14.07 -24.12 2.83
CA MET A 386 14.39 -23.64 4.17
C MET A 386 13.75 -24.53 5.26
N PRO A 387 14.39 -24.70 6.43
CA PRO A 387 13.91 -25.63 7.46
C PRO A 387 12.53 -25.32 8.04
N ASP A 388 12.11 -24.06 7.93
CA ASP A 388 10.83 -23.52 8.42
C ASP A 388 9.82 -23.26 7.27
N SER A 389 10.16 -23.69 6.06
CA SER A 389 9.19 -23.80 4.96
C SER A 389 8.16 -24.88 5.27
N ARG A 390 6.95 -24.71 4.75
CA ARG A 390 5.89 -25.73 4.82
C ARG A 390 6.33 -27.01 4.10
N HIS A 391 6.03 -28.15 4.70
CA HIS A 391 6.42 -29.47 4.17
C HIS A 391 5.90 -29.70 2.75
N GLU A 392 4.68 -29.27 2.43
CA GLU A 392 4.09 -29.43 1.10
C GLU A 392 4.85 -28.65 0.01
N PHE A 393 5.43 -27.51 0.37
CA PHE A 393 6.22 -26.68 -0.55
C PHE A 393 7.59 -27.28 -0.76
N MET A 394 8.23 -27.73 0.32
CA MET A 394 9.49 -28.46 0.27
C MET A 394 9.36 -29.74 -0.58
N ASP A 395 8.31 -30.54 -0.36
CA ASP A 395 8.05 -31.77 -1.11
C ASP A 395 7.80 -31.47 -2.60
N ALA A 396 7.02 -30.43 -2.90
CA ALA A 396 6.79 -29.97 -4.27
C ALA A 396 8.10 -29.61 -4.99
N ALA A 397 9.02 -28.95 -4.29
CA ALA A 397 10.34 -28.58 -4.82
C ALA A 397 11.24 -29.81 -5.00
N ILE A 398 11.43 -30.63 -3.96
CA ILE A 398 12.31 -31.81 -3.96
C ILE A 398 11.86 -32.83 -5.02
N GLN A 399 10.56 -33.16 -5.07
CA GLN A 399 10.05 -34.09 -6.08
C GLN A 399 10.32 -33.60 -7.50
N GLY A 400 10.20 -32.30 -7.74
CA GLY A 400 10.50 -31.68 -9.04
C GLY A 400 11.99 -31.76 -9.39
N LEU A 401 12.87 -31.42 -8.43
CA LEU A 401 14.32 -31.48 -8.61
C LEU A 401 14.80 -32.91 -8.88
N LEU A 402 14.37 -33.89 -8.07
CA LEU A 402 14.73 -35.30 -8.27
C LEU A 402 14.24 -35.83 -9.62
N LYS A 403 12.99 -35.55 -9.99
CA LYS A 403 12.40 -36.00 -11.27
C LYS A 403 13.11 -35.44 -12.50
N TYR A 404 13.66 -34.24 -12.39
CA TYR A 404 14.29 -33.53 -13.51
C TYR A 404 15.77 -33.23 -13.30
N SER A 405 16.44 -33.97 -12.41
CA SER A 405 17.81 -33.69 -11.96
C SER A 405 18.80 -33.53 -13.11
N ARG A 406 18.74 -34.43 -14.09
CA ARG A 406 19.59 -34.39 -15.30
C ARG A 406 19.30 -33.23 -16.27
N LYS A 407 18.17 -32.53 -16.11
CA LYS A 407 17.69 -31.48 -17.04
C LYS A 407 17.72 -30.08 -16.42
N ILE A 408 17.87 -29.98 -15.10
CA ILE A 408 17.95 -28.71 -14.37
C ILE A 408 19.41 -28.51 -13.98
N MET A 409 20.04 -27.45 -14.48
CA MET A 409 21.48 -27.22 -14.30
C MET A 409 21.88 -27.11 -12.82
N GLU A 410 21.05 -26.47 -12.00
CA GLU A 410 21.29 -26.19 -10.59
C GLU A 410 20.74 -27.29 -9.66
N SER A 411 20.30 -28.43 -10.21
CA SER A 411 19.58 -29.43 -9.41
C SER A 411 20.44 -30.02 -8.30
N GLU A 412 21.70 -30.32 -8.57
CA GLU A 412 22.61 -30.92 -7.59
C GLU A 412 22.92 -29.93 -6.47
N ASP A 413 23.20 -28.67 -6.81
CA ASP A 413 23.49 -27.61 -5.85
C ASP A 413 22.27 -27.33 -4.94
N LEU A 414 21.06 -27.28 -5.51
CA LEU A 414 19.83 -27.08 -4.74
C LEU A 414 19.51 -28.26 -3.82
N LEU A 415 19.74 -29.50 -4.26
CA LEU A 415 19.55 -30.68 -3.42
C LEU A 415 20.60 -30.75 -2.30
N ARG A 416 21.86 -30.38 -2.60
CA ARG A 416 22.93 -30.30 -1.60
C ARG A 416 22.62 -29.26 -0.53
N TYR A 417 22.17 -28.07 -0.95
CA TYR A 417 21.72 -27.00 -0.06
C TYR A 417 20.65 -27.49 0.94
N ALA A 418 19.65 -28.24 0.46
CA ALA A 418 18.63 -28.82 1.33
C ALA A 418 19.20 -29.84 2.34
N SER A 419 20.17 -30.66 1.93
CA SER A 419 20.82 -31.63 2.81
C SER A 419 21.69 -30.97 3.89
N GLU A 420 22.43 -29.91 3.53
CA GLU A 420 23.27 -29.14 4.47
C GLU A 420 22.42 -28.45 5.55
N LEU A 421 21.29 -27.84 5.15
CA LEU A 421 20.35 -27.25 6.09
C LEU A 421 19.76 -28.28 7.08
N LYS A 422 19.43 -29.49 6.60
CA LYS A 422 18.97 -30.58 7.47
C LYS A 422 20.06 -31.05 8.44
N ALA A 423 21.30 -31.21 7.98
CA ALA A 423 22.41 -31.62 8.81
C ALA A 423 22.72 -30.60 9.93
N ASN A 424 22.64 -29.31 9.62
CA ASN A 424 22.85 -28.23 10.59
C ASN A 424 21.73 -28.18 11.64
N ARG A 425 20.47 -28.50 11.28
CA ARG A 425 19.37 -28.62 12.25
C ARG A 425 19.59 -29.74 13.26
N VAL A 426 20.06 -30.90 12.81
CA VAL A 426 20.37 -32.05 13.68
C VAL A 426 21.50 -31.70 14.65
N LYS A 427 22.57 -31.06 14.17
CA LYS A 427 23.68 -30.59 15.03
C LYS A 427 23.20 -29.60 16.08
N ASN A 428 22.40 -28.60 15.69
CA ASN A 428 21.90 -27.58 16.63
C ASN A 428 20.96 -28.17 17.68
N HIS A 429 20.09 -29.13 17.33
CA HIS A 429 19.23 -29.83 18.29
C HIS A 429 20.03 -30.68 19.30
N VAL A 430 21.09 -31.36 18.86
CA VAL A 430 21.97 -32.15 19.73
C VAL A 430 22.73 -31.24 20.71
N HIS A 431 23.17 -30.06 20.28
CA HIS A 431 23.82 -29.09 21.17
C HIS A 431 22.86 -28.46 22.21
N THR A 432 21.61 -28.15 21.85
CA THR A 432 20.61 -27.64 22.81
C THR A 432 20.12 -28.70 23.80
N ALA A 433 20.02 -29.96 23.39
CA ALA A 433 19.66 -31.08 24.28
C ALA A 433 20.82 -31.49 25.21
N GLY A 434 22.07 -31.31 24.78
CA GLY A 434 23.25 -31.52 25.63
C GLY A 434 23.45 -30.44 26.70
N ALA A 435 22.99 -29.21 26.45
CA ALA A 435 23.06 -28.10 27.42
C ALA A 435 21.96 -28.14 28.50
N SER A 436 20.87 -28.90 28.29
CA SER A 436 19.76 -29.05 29.24
C SER A 436 19.93 -30.23 30.21
N HIS A 437 21.03 -30.98 30.10
CA HIS A 437 21.41 -32.05 31.03
C HIS A 437 22.64 -31.71 31.92
N GLN A 438 23.05 -30.44 31.93
CA GLN A 438 23.98 -29.89 32.92
C GLN A 438 23.31 -28.72 33.64
N GLY A 439 22.36 -29.04 34.50
CA GLY A 439 21.70 -28.14 35.44
C GLY A 439 21.39 -28.90 36.71
#